data_AF-W1F658-F1
#
_entry.id   AF-W1F658-F1
#
_cell.length_a   1.000
_cell.length_b   1.000
_cell.length_c   1.000
_cell.angle_alpha   90.00
_cell.angle_beta   90.00
_cell.angle_gamma   90.00
#
_symmetry.space_group_name_H-M   'P 1'
#
loop_
_entity.id
_entity.type
_entity.pdbx_description
1 polymer ?
#
loop_
_entity_poly.entity_id
_entity_poly.type
_entity_poly.pdbx_seq_one_letter_code
_entity_poly.pdbx_strand_id
1 'polypeptide(L)' 'MDVILHADQSLEVIDDGRGMPVDIHPEEGVPAVELILCRLHAGGKFSNKKLPVLWRPAWRGDFGG' A
#
# COMPACT_ATOMS: atom_id res chain seq x y z
N MET A 1 15.77 3.73 0.70
CA MET A 1 15.12 3.55 -0.61
C MET A 1 16.17 3.34 -1.70
N ASP A 2 16.08 2.21 -2.40
CA ASP A 2 17.02 1.78 -3.45
C ASP A 2 16.27 1.46 -4.75
N VAL A 3 16.95 1.62 -5.89
CA VAL A 3 16.41 1.33 -7.22
C VAL A 3 17.44 0.55 -8.02
N ILE A 4 17.03 -0.62 -8.52
CA ILE A 4 17.90 -1.54 -9.27
C ILE A 4 17.28 -1.78 -10.64
N LEU A 5 18.03 -1.47 -11.70
CA LEU A 5 17.69 -1.83 -13.08
C LEU A 5 18.44 -3.11 -13.44
N HIS A 6 17.70 -4.18 -13.71
CA HIS A 6 18.25 -5.48 -14.06
C HIS A 6 18.53 -5.57 -15.57
N ALA A 7 19.49 -6.43 -15.94
CA ALA A 7 19.89 -6.61 -17.34
C ALA A 7 18.78 -7.22 -18.21
N ASP A 8 17.78 -7.86 -17.60
CA ASP A 8 16.60 -8.42 -18.25
C ASP A 8 15.47 -7.41 -18.50
N GLN A 9 15.76 -6.11 -18.31
CA GLN A 9 14.81 -5.00 -18.42
C GLN A 9 13.74 -4.95 -17.31
N SER A 10 13.91 -5.69 -16.21
CA SER A 10 13.09 -5.50 -15.01
C SER A 10 13.64 -4.38 -14.10
N LEU A 11 12.75 -3.76 -13.31
CA LEU A 11 13.07 -2.71 -12.36
C LEU A 11 12.60 -3.14 -10.97
N GLU A 12 13.49 -3.05 -10.00
CA GLU A 12 13.20 -3.31 -8.60
C GLU A 12 13.32 -1.99 -7.81
N VAL A 13 12.32 -1.75 -6.95
CA VAL A 13 12.26 -0.58 -6.07
C VAL A 13 12.09 -1.09 -4.65
N ILE A 14 13.02 -0.72 -3.78
CA ILE A 14 13.03 -1.12 -2.37
C ILE A 14 12.83 0.13 -1.54
N ASP A 15 11.83 0.13 -0.66
CA ASP A 15 11.63 1.18 0.33
C ASP A 15 11.62 0.60 1.75
N ASP A 16 12.07 1.43 2.69
CA ASP A 16 12.07 1.21 4.13
C ASP A 16 10.88 1.92 4.80
N GLY A 17 9.84 2.21 4.02
CA GLY A 17 8.59 2.71 4.53
C GLY A 17 7.87 1.67 5.38
N ARG A 18 6.76 2.08 5.99
CA ARG A 18 5.99 1.23 6.91
C ARG A 18 5.33 0.00 6.25
N GLY A 19 5.37 -0.06 4.91
CA GLY A 19 4.88 -1.17 4.12
C GLY A 19 3.42 -1.07 3.73
N MET A 20 3.00 -1.99 2.85
CA MET A 20 1.62 -2.14 2.44
C MET A 20 0.83 -2.97 3.47
N PRO A 21 -0.45 -2.64 3.72
CA PRO A 21 -1.30 -3.44 4.58
C PRO A 21 -1.55 -4.83 3.94
N VAL A 22 -1.35 -5.89 4.73
CA VAL A 22 -1.56 -7.29 4.32
C VAL A 22 -2.81 -7.92 4.95
N ASP A 23 -3.48 -7.20 5.85
CA ASP A 23 -4.71 -7.64 6.50
C ASP A 23 -5.86 -7.80 5.49
N ILE A 24 -6.79 -8.71 5.80
CA ILE A 24 -7.99 -8.95 5.00
C ILE A 24 -8.93 -7.73 5.05
N HIS A 25 -9.37 -7.27 3.88
CA HIS A 25 -10.31 -6.17 3.77
C HIS A 25 -11.73 -6.62 4.15
N PRO A 26 -12.38 -5.96 5.13
CA PRO A 26 -13.62 -6.43 5.74
C PRO A 26 -14.80 -6.46 4.77
N GLU A 27 -14.82 -5.57 3.77
CA GLU A 27 -15.90 -5.51 2.77
C GLU A 27 -15.64 -6.42 1.56
N GLU A 28 -14.37 -6.72 1.27
CA GLU A 28 -13.96 -7.37 0.02
C GLU A 28 -13.47 -8.80 0.23
N GLY A 29 -13.19 -9.21 1.47
CA GLY A 29 -12.80 -10.56 1.84
C GLY A 29 -11.41 -10.99 1.36
N VAL A 30 -10.63 -10.10 0.73
CA VAL A 30 -9.29 -10.36 0.18
C VAL A 30 -8.24 -9.44 0.83
N PRO A 31 -6.93 -9.79 0.78
CA PRO A 31 -5.86 -8.94 1.32
C PRO A 31 -5.87 -7.54 0.71
N ALA A 32 -5.61 -6.52 1.53
CA ALA A 32 -5.57 -5.14 1.04
C ALA A 32 -4.51 -4.91 -0.05
N VAL A 33 -3.36 -5.61 0.01
CA VAL A 33 -2.33 -5.59 -1.04
C VAL A 33 -2.84 -6.06 -2.41
N GLU A 34 -3.71 -7.08 -2.43
CA GLU A 34 -4.29 -7.61 -3.67
C GLU A 34 -5.23 -6.58 -4.29
N LEU A 35 -6.06 -5.91 -3.48
CA LEU A 35 -6.97 -4.87 -3.97
C LEU A 35 -6.20 -3.74 -4.65
N ILE A 36 -5.14 -3.23 -4.03
CA ILE A 36 -4.37 -2.08 -4.54
C ILE A 36 -3.70 -2.41 -5.88
N LEU A 37 -3.20 -3.65 -6.04
CA LEU A 37 -2.46 -4.06 -7.23
C LEU A 37 -3.37 -4.58 -8.36
N CYS A 38 -4.54 -5.13 -8.03
CA CYS A 38 -5.39 -5.83 -8.99
C CYS A 38 -6.70 -5.11 -9.32
N ARG A 39 -7.10 -4.06 -8.60
CA ARG A 39 -8.34 -3.31 -8.87
C ARG A 39 -8.07 -1.84 -9.14
N LEU A 40 -8.60 -1.36 -10.27
CA LEU A 40 -8.51 0.05 -10.63
C LEU A 40 -9.30 0.91 -9.63
N HIS A 41 -8.74 2.05 -9.24
CA HIS A 41 -9.27 2.97 -8.22
C HIS A 41 -9.35 2.40 -6.79
N ALA A 42 -8.66 1.30 -6.50
CA ALA A 42 -8.49 0.81 -5.13
C ALA A 42 -7.33 1.54 -4.44
N GLY A 43 -7.63 2.42 -3.49
CA GLY A 43 -6.60 3.15 -2.75
C GLY A 43 -7.15 4.19 -1.79
N GLY A 44 -6.39 4.47 -0.74
CA GLY A 44 -6.85 5.30 0.38
C GLY A 44 -6.86 6.78 0.06
N LYS A 45 -6.06 7.19 -0.93
CA LYS A 45 -5.80 8.59 -1.26
C LYS A 45 -6.99 9.32 -1.91
N PHE A 46 -8.05 8.59 -2.29
CA PHE A 46 -9.16 9.13 -3.08
C PHE A 46 -10.46 9.34 -2.30
N SER A 47 -10.48 9.08 -0.99
CA SER A 47 -11.66 9.42 -0.18
C SER A 47 -11.26 9.91 1.21
N ASN A 48 -11.97 10.92 1.72
CA ASN A 48 -11.84 11.36 3.10
C ASN A 48 -12.43 10.32 4.09
N LYS A 49 -12.97 9.21 3.58
CA LYS A 49 -13.37 8.04 4.36
C LYS A 49 -12.13 7.17 4.61
N LYS A 50 -11.77 7.05 5.88
CA LYS A 50 -10.75 6.12 6.35
C LYS A 50 -11.27 4.70 6.16
N LEU A 51 -10.86 4.00 5.10
CA LEU A 51 -11.03 2.55 5.02
C LEU A 51 -10.26 1.93 6.20
N PRO A 52 -10.95 1.25 7.14
CA PRO A 52 -10.35 0.89 8.42
C PRO A 52 -9.11 -0.02 8.26
N VAL A 53 -9.02 -0.83 7.21
CA VAL A 53 -7.87 -1.73 6.99
C VAL A 53 -6.73 -1.13 6.19
N LEU A 54 -7.01 -0.18 5.30
CA LEU A 54 -5.97 0.49 4.54
C LEU A 54 -5.24 1.55 5.39
N TRP A 55 -5.90 2.00 6.46
CA TRP A 55 -5.45 3.10 7.32
C TRP A 55 -5.29 2.73 8.81
N ARG A 56 -5.52 1.46 9.20
CA ARG A 56 -4.98 0.85 10.43
C ARG A 56 -3.45 0.85 10.35
N PRO A 57 -2.70 0.79 11.47
CA PRO A 57 -1.46 1.53 11.72
C PRO A 57 -0.31 1.06 10.80
N ALA A 58 -0.41 1.34 9.51
CA ALA A 58 0.57 1.24 8.45
C ALA A 58 0.85 2.63 7.84
N TRP A 59 -0.01 3.63 8.09
CA TRP A 59 0.13 5.00 7.56
C TRP A 59 -0.31 6.13 8.51
N ARG A 60 -0.62 5.85 9.79
CA ARG A 60 -0.93 6.90 10.80
C ARG A 60 0.27 7.13 11.74
N GLY A 61 0.89 8.30 11.64
CA GLY A 61 2.08 8.80 12.37
C GLY A 61 3.35 8.62 11.53
N ASP A 62 4.14 9.64 11.13
CA ASP A 62 4.32 11.01 11.66
C ASP A 62 4.70 12.01 10.54
N PHE A 63 3.86 13.01 10.28
CA PHE A 63 4.29 14.34 9.82
C PHE A 63 3.95 15.31 10.95
N GLY A 64 4.77 15.27 11.99
CA GLY A 64 4.67 16.11 13.17
C GLY A 64 6.06 16.25 13.77
N GLY A 65 6.78 17.28 13.34
CA GLY A 65 8.17 17.58 13.66
C GLY A 65 8.79 18.40 12.54
#